data_AF-A0A3N5J938-F1
#
_entry.id   AF-A0A3N5J938-F1
#
_cell.length_a   1.000
_cell.length_b   1.000
_cell.length_c   1.000
_cell.angle_alpha   90.00
_cell.angle_beta   90.00
_cell.angle_gamma   90.00
#
_symmetry.space_group_name_H-M   'P 1'
#
loop_
_entity.id
_entity.type
_entity.pdbx_description
1 polymer ?
#
loop_
_entity_poly.entity_id
_entity_poly.type
_entity_poly.pdbx_seq_one_letter_code
_entity_poly.pdbx_strand_id
1 'polypeptide(L)'
;MDNHVSPFIKKSKSWIIKSVIGNYFTAFQLFEKISTAYKEEKPEIGSIYLQLKTLTELLYAAKESLHLIYKRRDIRKAEIEQDVQKFDPTPVETQFIHNIGLLFHKATVARELQYMLEFYEVERDEEHVELQDSLDDYMHRLIKLFQNGHVIIREFLKIFENDAVILSYFFENQPEIERIFGENIGAILNHIDDLATRGYVHVAEYFIESGWRAKAKDLLTKALELLPGNDYIKQLMAAC
;
A
#
# COMPACT_ATOMS: atom_id res chain seq x y z
N MET A 1 -16.18 -9.03 21.40
CA MET A 1 -17.53 -8.63 20.94
C MET A 1 -17.51 -8.57 19.40
N ASP A 2 -17.44 -9.71 18.71
CA ASP A 2 -17.24 -9.81 17.24
C ASP A 2 -18.51 -10.22 16.46
N ASN A 3 -19.68 -10.07 17.06
CA ASN A 3 -20.90 -10.73 16.57
C ASN A 3 -21.62 -10.01 15.41
N HIS A 4 -21.04 -8.96 14.82
CA HIS A 4 -21.67 -8.28 13.68
C HIS A 4 -20.82 -8.15 12.41
N VAL A 5 -19.58 -8.64 12.33
CA VAL A 5 -18.82 -8.60 11.05
C VAL A 5 -19.19 -9.78 10.15
N SER A 6 -19.44 -9.51 8.86
CA SER A 6 -19.83 -10.51 7.86
C SER A 6 -18.78 -11.64 7.75
N PRO A 7 -19.18 -12.92 7.65
CA PRO A 7 -18.25 -14.03 7.47
C PRO A 7 -17.32 -13.87 6.27
N PHE A 8 -17.82 -13.28 5.18
CA PHE A 8 -17.00 -12.97 4.00
C PHE A 8 -15.89 -11.99 4.36
N ILE A 9 -16.22 -10.89 5.02
CA ILE A 9 -15.26 -9.84 5.41
C ILE A 9 -14.22 -10.40 6.38
N LYS A 10 -14.63 -11.24 7.35
CA LYS A 10 -13.70 -11.92 8.26
C LYS A 10 -12.69 -12.79 7.51
N LYS A 11 -13.15 -13.61 6.55
CA LYS A 11 -12.28 -14.51 5.78
C LYS A 11 -11.41 -13.80 4.74
N SER A 12 -11.88 -12.66 4.21
CA SER A 12 -11.23 -11.95 3.12
C SER A 12 -10.37 -10.76 3.57
N LYS A 13 -10.41 -10.35 4.85
CA LYS A 13 -9.70 -9.16 5.37
C LYS A 13 -8.23 -9.14 4.92
N SER A 14 -7.47 -10.18 5.24
CA SER A 14 -6.03 -10.24 4.96
C SER A 14 -5.71 -10.14 3.46
N TRP A 15 -6.50 -10.80 2.62
CA TRP A 15 -6.36 -10.73 1.17
C TRP A 15 -6.68 -9.36 0.60
N ILE A 16 -7.75 -8.73 1.10
CA ILE A 16 -8.14 -7.38 0.69
C ILE A 16 -7.06 -6.40 1.11
N ILE A 17 -6.54 -6.50 2.34
CA ILE A 17 -5.43 -5.67 2.81
C ILE A 17 -4.16 -5.90 1.98
N LYS A 18 -3.79 -7.16 1.68
CA LYS A 18 -2.67 -7.46 0.76
C LYS A 18 -2.84 -6.74 -0.58
N SER A 19 -4.05 -6.78 -1.16
CA SER A 19 -4.35 -6.09 -2.42
C SER A 19 -4.26 -4.56 -2.30
N VAL A 20 -4.74 -3.99 -1.19
CA VAL A 20 -4.64 -2.55 -0.91
C VAL A 20 -3.18 -2.11 -0.82
N ILE A 21 -2.36 -2.87 -0.08
CA ILE A 21 -0.92 -2.61 0.04
C ILE A 21 -0.24 -2.70 -1.33
N GLY A 22 -0.61 -3.70 -2.13
CA GLY A 22 -0.12 -3.83 -3.51
C GLY A 22 -0.46 -2.63 -4.40
N ASN A 23 -1.72 -2.19 -4.37
CA ASN A 23 -2.14 -1.00 -5.11
C ASN A 23 -1.44 0.27 -4.61
N TYR A 24 -1.22 0.38 -3.29
CA TYR A 24 -0.52 1.51 -2.70
C TYR A 24 0.93 1.60 -3.19
N PHE A 25 1.70 0.51 -3.17
CA PHE A 25 3.08 0.53 -3.64
C PHE A 25 3.21 0.73 -5.15
N THR A 26 2.30 0.14 -5.94
CA THR A 26 2.22 0.43 -7.38
C THR A 26 1.92 1.90 -7.64
N ALA A 27 0.99 2.48 -6.87
CA ALA A 27 0.67 3.91 -6.96
C ALA A 27 1.87 4.80 -6.57
N PHE A 28 2.62 4.43 -5.53
CA PHE A 28 3.85 5.12 -5.13
C PHE A 28 4.88 5.11 -6.26
N GLN A 29 5.17 3.93 -6.82
CA GLN A 29 6.13 3.78 -7.93
C GLN A 29 5.71 4.58 -9.17
N LEU A 30 4.42 4.55 -9.51
CA LEU A 30 3.89 5.35 -10.61
C LEU A 30 4.05 6.84 -10.33
N PHE A 31 3.74 7.29 -9.11
CA PHE A 31 3.87 8.68 -8.72
C PHE A 31 5.33 9.17 -8.72
N GLU A 32 6.30 8.34 -8.33
CA GLU A 32 7.72 8.68 -8.47
C GLU A 32 8.10 8.95 -9.93
N LYS A 33 7.63 8.12 -10.87
CA LYS A 33 7.85 8.32 -12.31
C LYS A 33 7.20 9.63 -12.79
N ILE A 34 5.94 9.86 -12.43
CA ILE A 34 5.21 11.09 -12.74
C ILE A 34 5.98 12.30 -12.20
N SER A 35 6.33 12.30 -10.91
CA SER A 35 7.02 13.41 -10.26
C SER A 35 8.39 13.67 -10.87
N THR A 36 9.08 12.66 -11.37
CA THR A 36 10.38 12.80 -12.03
C THR A 36 10.20 13.43 -13.41
N ALA A 37 9.31 12.90 -14.25
CA ALA A 37 8.99 13.50 -15.55
C ALA A 37 8.52 14.94 -15.43
N TYR A 38 7.67 15.21 -14.45
CA TYR A 38 7.14 16.53 -14.16
C TYR A 38 8.25 17.54 -13.83
N LYS A 39 9.22 17.16 -13.00
CA LYS A 39 10.35 18.03 -12.61
C LYS A 39 11.40 18.20 -13.71
N GLU A 40 11.62 17.15 -14.49
CA GLU A 40 12.67 17.15 -15.53
C GLU A 40 12.16 17.67 -16.88
N GLU A 41 10.89 18.09 -16.96
CA GLU A 41 10.19 18.47 -18.20
C GLU A 41 10.36 17.42 -19.32
N LYS A 42 10.55 16.15 -18.95
CA LYS A 42 10.89 15.09 -19.90
C LYS A 42 9.61 14.54 -20.54
N PRO A 43 9.43 14.68 -21.87
CA PRO A 43 8.24 14.21 -22.58
C PRO A 43 8.20 12.68 -22.78
N GLU A 44 9.25 11.95 -22.37
CA GLU A 44 9.42 10.53 -22.70
C GLU A 44 8.42 9.57 -22.01
N ILE A 45 7.69 10.00 -20.99
CA ILE A 45 6.71 9.14 -20.27
C ILE A 45 5.28 9.26 -20.86
N GLY A 46 5.11 9.98 -21.97
CA GLY A 46 3.79 10.27 -22.55
C GLY A 46 3.00 11.28 -21.71
N SER A 47 1.69 11.38 -21.94
CA SER A 47 0.82 12.37 -21.25
C SER A 47 0.85 12.17 -19.73
N ILE A 48 1.22 13.23 -19.00
CA ILE A 48 1.23 13.26 -17.53
C ILE A 48 -0.20 13.10 -17.02
N TYR A 49 -1.18 13.70 -17.71
CA TYR A 49 -2.60 13.52 -17.41
C TYR A 49 -3.00 12.04 -17.40
N LEU A 50 -2.62 11.26 -18.42
CA LEU A 50 -2.96 9.83 -18.47
C LEU A 50 -2.35 9.04 -17.31
N GLN A 51 -1.12 9.36 -16.92
CA GLN A 51 -0.49 8.72 -15.77
C GLN A 51 -1.17 9.10 -14.45
N LEU A 52 -1.53 10.37 -14.27
CA LEU A 52 -2.30 10.83 -13.11
C LEU A 52 -3.68 10.17 -13.07
N LYS A 53 -4.30 9.91 -14.22
CA LYS A 53 -5.54 9.12 -14.30
C LYS A 53 -5.33 7.70 -13.77
N THR A 54 -4.33 6.98 -14.27
CA THR A 54 -4.00 5.63 -13.76
C THR A 54 -3.68 5.64 -12.26
N LEU A 55 -2.96 6.66 -11.78
CA LEU A 55 -2.71 6.85 -10.35
C LEU A 55 -4.01 6.99 -9.55
N THR A 56 -4.96 7.79 -10.04
CA THR A 56 -6.27 7.94 -9.37
C THR A 56 -7.07 6.65 -9.36
N GLU A 57 -7.01 5.84 -10.40
CA GLU A 57 -7.70 4.55 -10.48
C GLU A 57 -7.14 3.54 -9.47
N LEU A 58 -5.81 3.45 -9.34
CA LEU A 58 -5.15 2.61 -8.33
C LEU A 58 -5.52 3.03 -6.90
N LEU A 59 -5.47 4.32 -6.61
CA LEU A 59 -5.81 4.88 -5.29
C LEU A 59 -7.30 4.73 -4.98
N TYR A 60 -8.17 4.86 -5.99
CA TYR A 60 -9.60 4.62 -5.85
C TYR A 60 -9.89 3.16 -5.51
N ALA A 61 -9.27 2.21 -6.24
CA ALA A 61 -9.42 0.79 -5.96
C ALA A 61 -8.98 0.44 -4.53
N ALA A 62 -7.83 0.95 -4.09
CA ALA A 62 -7.34 0.79 -2.72
C ALA A 62 -8.33 1.37 -1.69
N LYS A 63 -8.83 2.59 -1.91
CA LYS A 63 -9.80 3.27 -1.05
C LYS A 63 -11.11 2.46 -0.92
N GLU A 64 -11.67 2.00 -2.03
CA GLU A 64 -12.93 1.24 -2.03
C GLU A 64 -12.76 -0.13 -1.38
N SER A 65 -11.63 -0.82 -1.61
CA SER A 65 -11.28 -2.04 -0.91
C SER A 65 -11.20 -1.86 0.61
N LEU A 66 -10.64 -0.74 1.10
CA LEU A 66 -10.65 -0.43 2.53
C LEU A 66 -12.06 -0.15 3.05
N HIS A 67 -12.88 0.58 2.30
CA HIS A 67 -14.27 0.81 2.65
C HIS A 67 -15.15 -0.44 2.58
N LEU A 68 -14.72 -1.49 1.87
CA LEU A 68 -15.40 -2.78 1.88
C LEU A 68 -15.28 -3.46 3.24
N ILE A 69 -14.13 -3.37 3.90
CA ILE A 69 -13.83 -4.11 5.15
C ILE A 69 -13.95 -3.27 6.42
N TYR A 70 -13.78 -1.95 6.34
CA TYR A 70 -13.88 -1.05 7.49
C TYR A 70 -15.12 -0.16 7.44
N LYS A 71 -15.69 0.10 8.61
CA LYS A 71 -16.74 1.10 8.79
C LYS A 71 -16.19 2.50 8.50
N ARG A 72 -17.02 3.36 7.91
CA ARG A 72 -16.76 4.81 7.85
C ARG A 72 -17.31 5.42 9.13
N ARG A 73 -16.45 5.86 10.04
CA ARG A 73 -16.87 6.71 11.16
C ARG A 73 -17.13 8.11 10.62
N ASP A 74 -18.37 8.39 10.24
CA ASP A 74 -18.77 9.76 9.89
C ASP A 74 -19.04 10.53 11.19
N ILE A 75 -18.11 11.39 11.58
CA ILE A 75 -18.20 12.25 12.78
C ILE A 75 -19.49 13.10 12.75
N ARG A 76 -20.07 13.35 11.57
CA ARG A 76 -21.28 14.16 11.39
C ARG A 76 -22.59 13.37 11.43
N LYS A 77 -22.54 12.04 11.43
CA LYS A 77 -23.72 11.17 11.33
C LYS A 77 -23.63 9.97 12.27
N ALA A 78 -23.42 10.25 13.55
CA ALA A 78 -23.38 9.24 14.62
C ALA A 78 -24.63 8.32 14.67
N GLU A 79 -25.73 8.70 14.02
CA GLU A 79 -26.99 7.94 14.02
C GLU A 79 -27.16 6.92 12.88
N ILE A 80 -26.27 6.88 11.86
CA ILE A 80 -26.39 5.93 10.72
C ILE A 80 -25.51 4.66 10.90
N GLU A 81 -24.89 4.47 12.07
CA GLU A 81 -23.94 3.36 12.28
C GLU A 81 -24.58 1.98 12.53
N GLN A 82 -25.90 1.85 12.52
CA GLN A 82 -26.54 0.73 13.23
C GLN A 82 -26.55 -0.65 12.55
N ASP A 83 -26.06 -0.86 11.33
CA ASP A 83 -26.09 -2.23 10.77
C ASP A 83 -25.03 -2.58 9.72
N VAL A 84 -23.87 -1.93 9.76
CA VAL A 84 -22.80 -2.23 8.80
C VAL A 84 -21.93 -3.38 9.32
N GLN A 85 -22.03 -4.53 8.67
CA GLN A 85 -21.30 -5.76 9.03
C GLN A 85 -19.79 -5.73 8.71
N LYS A 86 -19.09 -4.67 9.10
CA LYS A 86 -17.67 -4.37 8.82
C LYS A 86 -16.86 -4.20 10.11
N PHE A 87 -15.54 -4.23 10.01
CA PHE A 87 -14.65 -3.98 11.15
C PHE A 87 -14.66 -2.50 11.54
N ASP A 88 -14.55 -2.25 12.84
CA ASP A 88 -14.12 -0.95 13.36
C ASP A 88 -12.60 -0.82 13.18
N PRO A 89 -12.10 0.20 12.46
CA PRO A 89 -10.66 0.36 12.27
C PRO A 89 -10.00 0.78 13.60
N THR A 90 -8.84 0.20 13.87
CA THR A 90 -7.88 0.69 14.87
C THR A 90 -7.37 2.09 14.52
N PRO A 91 -6.69 2.79 15.44
CA PRO A 91 -6.12 4.11 15.15
C PRO A 91 -5.16 4.11 13.95
N VAL A 92 -4.30 3.09 13.82
CA VAL A 92 -3.34 2.99 12.70
C VAL A 92 -4.04 2.64 11.39
N GLU A 93 -5.01 1.71 11.41
CA GLU A 93 -5.85 1.42 10.23
C GLU A 93 -6.60 2.70 9.78
N THR A 94 -7.10 3.49 10.73
CA THR A 94 -7.76 4.79 10.45
C THR A 94 -6.80 5.77 9.77
N GLN A 95 -5.57 5.89 10.25
CA GLN A 95 -4.55 6.74 9.63
C GLN A 95 -4.24 6.30 8.19
N PHE A 96 -4.13 4.99 7.95
CA PHE A 96 -3.87 4.46 6.61
C PHE A 96 -5.05 4.71 5.66
N ILE A 97 -6.29 4.48 6.11
CA ILE A 97 -7.51 4.80 5.36
C ILE A 97 -7.56 6.28 4.99
N HIS A 98 -7.28 7.16 5.95
CA HIS A 98 -7.25 8.61 5.71
C HIS A 98 -6.14 9.00 4.74
N ASN A 99 -4.94 8.42 4.87
CA ASN A 99 -3.83 8.69 3.98
C ASN A 99 -4.16 8.33 2.53
N ILE A 100 -4.67 7.11 2.27
CA ILE A 100 -5.12 6.69 0.94
C ILE A 100 -6.27 7.58 0.43
N GLY A 101 -7.23 7.91 1.29
CA GLY A 101 -8.32 8.81 0.93
C GLY A 101 -7.82 10.19 0.48
N LEU A 102 -6.87 10.78 1.22
CA LEU A 102 -6.25 12.06 0.87
C LEU A 102 -5.43 11.94 -0.41
N LEU A 103 -4.61 10.90 -0.57
CA LEU A 103 -3.86 10.65 -1.79
C LEU A 103 -4.78 10.60 -3.01
N PHE A 104 -5.87 9.84 -2.94
CA PHE A 104 -6.87 9.75 -4.01
C PHE A 104 -7.42 11.14 -4.37
N HIS A 105 -7.92 11.88 -3.39
CA HIS A 105 -8.52 13.19 -3.64
C HIS A 105 -7.51 14.22 -4.17
N LYS A 106 -6.27 14.22 -3.66
CA LYS A 106 -5.22 15.13 -4.13
C LYS A 106 -4.73 14.75 -5.54
N ALA A 107 -4.63 13.46 -5.85
CA ALA A 107 -4.29 12.98 -7.19
C ALA A 107 -5.39 13.32 -8.20
N THR A 108 -6.67 13.25 -7.81
CA THR A 108 -7.78 13.68 -8.68
C THR A 108 -7.69 15.16 -9.02
N VAL A 109 -7.40 16.03 -8.04
CA VAL A 109 -7.24 17.46 -8.33
C VAL A 109 -6.05 17.71 -9.25
N ALA A 110 -4.89 17.08 -8.98
CA ALA A 110 -3.73 17.19 -9.86
C ALA A 110 -4.03 16.73 -11.29
N ARG A 111 -4.78 15.63 -11.45
CA ARG A 111 -5.23 15.13 -12.74
C ARG A 111 -6.07 16.15 -13.50
N GLU A 112 -7.05 16.77 -12.85
CA GLU A 112 -7.90 17.78 -13.50
C GLU A 112 -7.12 19.04 -13.87
N LEU A 113 -6.20 19.50 -13.01
CA LEU A 113 -5.31 20.62 -13.31
C LEU A 113 -4.43 20.33 -14.54
N GLN A 114 -3.82 19.14 -14.58
CA GLN A 114 -3.03 18.70 -15.73
C GLN A 114 -3.88 18.56 -17.00
N TYR A 115 -5.11 18.08 -16.87
CA TYR A 115 -6.05 18.00 -18.00
C TYR A 115 -6.35 19.40 -18.57
N MET A 116 -6.56 20.39 -17.71
CA MET A 116 -6.77 21.77 -18.15
C MET A 116 -5.55 22.32 -18.88
N LEU A 117 -4.35 22.13 -18.34
CA LEU A 117 -3.10 22.56 -18.96
C LEU A 117 -2.80 21.86 -20.30
N GLU A 118 -3.15 20.58 -20.46
CA GLU A 118 -2.86 19.81 -21.69
C GLU A 118 -3.91 20.01 -22.80
N PHE A 119 -5.19 20.19 -22.45
CA PHE A 119 -6.30 20.06 -23.41
C PHE A 119 -7.15 21.31 -23.60
N TYR A 120 -7.05 22.30 -22.72
CA TYR A 120 -7.68 23.60 -22.95
C TYR A 120 -6.63 24.56 -23.51
N GLU A 121 -7.04 25.38 -24.47
CA GLU A 121 -6.26 26.54 -24.91
C GLU A 121 -6.29 27.59 -23.80
N VAL A 122 -5.54 27.32 -22.73
CA VAL A 122 -5.16 28.36 -21.78
C VAL A 122 -4.06 29.13 -22.51
N GLU A 123 -4.40 30.30 -23.08
CA GLU A 123 -3.39 31.24 -23.57
C GLU A 123 -2.35 31.43 -22.45
N ARG A 124 -1.07 31.72 -22.78
CA ARG A 124 0.02 31.88 -21.79
C ARG A 124 -0.15 33.17 -20.97
N ASP A 125 -1.27 33.23 -20.28
CA ASP A 125 -1.83 34.34 -19.53
C ASP A 125 -1.84 33.98 -18.04
N GLU A 126 -2.38 34.87 -17.21
CA GLU A 126 -2.47 34.71 -15.76
C GLU A 126 -3.13 33.38 -15.34
N GLU A 127 -4.13 32.90 -16.08
CA GLU A 127 -4.83 31.64 -15.79
C GLU A 127 -3.92 30.40 -15.93
N HIS A 128 -3.03 30.36 -16.94
CA HIS A 128 -2.07 29.27 -17.08
C HIS A 128 -1.10 29.23 -15.89
N VAL A 129 -0.64 30.39 -15.43
CA VAL A 129 0.26 30.50 -14.28
C VAL A 129 -0.43 30.01 -13.00
N GLU A 130 -1.68 30.43 -12.75
CA GLU A 130 -2.44 30.00 -11.58
C GLU A 130 -2.71 28.48 -11.56
N LEU A 131 -3.01 27.90 -12.73
CA LEU A 131 -3.19 26.45 -12.88
C LEU A 131 -1.90 25.68 -12.60
N GLN A 132 -0.78 26.17 -13.14
CA GLN A 132 0.54 25.58 -12.95
C GLN A 132 0.98 25.65 -11.48
N ASP A 133 0.83 26.80 -10.82
CA ASP A 133 1.14 26.99 -9.40
C ASP A 133 0.29 26.07 -8.51
N SER A 134 -0.99 25.94 -8.86
CA SER A 134 -1.90 25.02 -8.18
C SER A 134 -1.46 23.57 -8.35
N LEU A 135 -1.07 23.17 -9.57
CA LEU A 135 -0.60 21.82 -9.83
C LEU A 135 0.68 21.52 -9.03
N ASP A 136 1.62 22.47 -9.00
CA ASP A 136 2.85 22.37 -8.22
C ASP A 136 2.55 22.13 -6.74
N ASP A 137 1.66 22.90 -6.12
CA ASP A 137 1.25 22.70 -4.72
C ASP A 137 0.68 21.28 -4.50
N TYR A 138 -0.19 20.80 -5.39
CA TYR A 138 -0.76 19.46 -5.27
C TYR A 138 0.27 18.34 -5.46
N MET A 139 1.22 18.49 -6.39
CA MET A 139 2.33 17.57 -6.56
C MET A 139 3.20 17.50 -5.30
N HIS A 140 3.52 18.65 -4.68
CA HIS A 140 4.24 18.68 -3.41
C HIS A 140 3.46 18.03 -2.26
N ARG A 141 2.14 18.23 -2.19
CA ARG A 141 1.28 17.58 -1.19
C ARG A 141 1.25 16.06 -1.36
N LEU A 142 1.19 15.57 -2.61
CA LEU A 142 1.25 14.14 -2.89
C LEU A 142 2.57 13.52 -2.43
N ILE A 143 3.71 14.16 -2.69
CA ILE A 143 5.02 13.72 -2.17
C ILE A 143 4.97 13.55 -0.64
N LYS A 144 4.51 14.58 0.08
CA LYS A 144 4.42 14.53 1.55
C LYS A 144 3.48 13.43 2.03
N LEU A 145 2.35 13.22 1.36
CA LEU A 145 1.38 12.18 1.72
C LEU A 145 1.97 10.77 1.53
N PHE A 146 2.69 10.52 0.45
CA PHE A 146 3.36 9.24 0.22
C PHE A 146 4.49 8.98 1.22
N GLN A 147 5.30 10.01 1.54
CA GLN A 147 6.33 9.93 2.59
C GLN A 147 5.73 9.59 3.95
N ASN A 148 4.63 10.25 4.33
CA ASN A 148 3.90 9.94 5.57
C ASN A 148 3.31 8.52 5.53
N GLY A 149 2.85 8.06 4.38
CA GLY A 149 2.31 6.72 4.21
C GLY A 149 3.35 5.62 4.48
N HIS A 150 4.63 5.83 4.19
CA HIS A 150 5.70 4.88 4.57
C HIS A 150 5.79 4.69 6.07
N VAL A 151 5.72 5.78 6.84
CA VAL A 151 5.73 5.72 8.31
C VAL A 151 4.50 4.96 8.81
N ILE A 152 3.32 5.24 8.23
CA ILE A 152 2.08 4.56 8.58
C ILE A 152 2.17 3.05 8.30
N ILE A 153 2.75 2.64 7.15
CA ILE A 153 2.87 1.22 6.81
C ILE A 153 3.76 0.46 7.81
N ARG A 154 4.81 1.07 8.35
CA ARG A 154 5.65 0.42 9.39
C ARG A 154 4.85 0.12 10.65
N GLU A 155 4.05 1.08 11.11
CA GLU A 155 3.15 0.86 12.25
C GLU A 155 2.03 -0.12 11.91
N PHE A 156 1.53 -0.09 10.67
CA PHE A 156 0.50 -0.99 10.19
C PHE A 156 0.98 -2.45 10.20
N LEU A 157 2.23 -2.71 9.83
CA LEU A 157 2.84 -4.04 9.89
C LEU A 157 2.83 -4.65 11.29
N LYS A 158 2.91 -3.84 12.36
CA LYS A 158 2.82 -4.33 13.75
C LYS A 158 1.48 -4.98 14.06
N ILE A 159 0.40 -4.51 13.43
CA ILE A 159 -0.94 -5.06 13.61
C ILE A 159 -1.10 -6.40 12.89
N PHE A 160 -0.33 -6.60 11.81
CA PHE A 160 -0.40 -7.76 10.93
C PHE A 160 0.86 -8.63 11.02
N GLU A 161 1.60 -8.53 12.12
CA GLU A 161 2.86 -9.25 12.34
C GLU A 161 2.72 -10.79 12.35
N ASN A 162 1.50 -11.29 12.54
CA ASN A 162 1.17 -12.72 12.53
C ASN A 162 0.24 -13.08 11.36
N ASP A 163 0.12 -12.20 10.37
CA ASP A 163 -0.72 -12.43 9.19
C ASP A 163 0.16 -12.85 8.00
N ALA A 164 0.30 -14.17 7.81
CA ALA A 164 1.10 -14.73 6.73
C ALA A 164 0.69 -14.23 5.33
N VAL A 165 -0.60 -13.93 5.11
CA VAL A 165 -1.06 -13.43 3.80
C VAL A 165 -0.50 -12.04 3.55
N ILE A 166 -0.56 -11.13 4.53
CA ILE A 166 -0.01 -9.79 4.37
C ILE A 166 1.51 -9.83 4.29
N LEU A 167 2.18 -10.55 5.19
CA LEU A 167 3.63 -10.69 5.20
C LEU A 167 4.17 -11.28 3.91
N SER A 168 3.44 -12.22 3.29
CA SER A 168 3.84 -12.80 2.01
C SER A 168 4.04 -11.75 0.92
N TYR A 169 3.25 -10.66 0.92
CA TYR A 169 3.45 -9.58 -0.03
C TYR A 169 4.83 -8.94 0.09
N PHE A 170 5.28 -8.67 1.31
CA PHE A 170 6.55 -8.02 1.58
C PHE A 170 7.73 -8.89 1.19
N PHE A 171 7.65 -10.19 1.43
CA PHE A 171 8.71 -11.13 1.02
C PHE A 171 8.70 -11.42 -0.47
N GLU A 172 7.53 -11.47 -1.11
CA GLU A 172 7.39 -11.68 -2.56
C GLU A 172 7.87 -10.48 -3.39
N ASN A 173 7.79 -9.26 -2.84
CA ASN A 173 8.15 -8.01 -3.50
C ASN A 173 9.33 -7.31 -2.81
N GLN A 174 10.24 -8.10 -2.23
CA GLN A 174 11.35 -7.59 -1.42
C GLN A 174 12.16 -6.49 -2.12
N PRO A 175 12.64 -6.65 -3.37
CA PRO A 175 13.45 -5.62 -4.03
C PRO A 175 12.73 -4.28 -4.15
N GLU A 176 11.45 -4.30 -4.51
CA GLU A 176 10.62 -3.11 -4.64
C GLU A 176 10.39 -2.43 -3.30
N ILE A 177 10.07 -3.22 -2.26
CA ILE A 177 9.88 -2.72 -0.90
C ILE A 177 11.15 -2.07 -0.38
N GLU A 178 12.30 -2.75 -0.50
CA GLU A 178 13.58 -2.23 -0.02
C GLU A 178 13.94 -0.91 -0.70
N ARG A 179 13.71 -0.79 -2.01
CA ARG A 179 13.91 0.47 -2.75
C ARG A 179 13.01 1.60 -2.24
N ILE A 180 11.75 1.31 -1.94
CA ILE A 180 10.76 2.30 -1.49
C ILE A 180 11.07 2.80 -0.08
N PHE A 181 11.48 1.90 0.81
CA PHE A 181 11.82 2.25 2.20
C PHE A 181 13.26 2.73 2.38
N GLY A 182 14.15 2.48 1.40
CA GLY A 182 15.56 2.82 1.48
C GLY A 182 16.37 1.95 2.47
N GLU A 183 15.82 0.80 2.87
CA GLU A 183 16.36 -0.10 3.89
C GLU A 183 16.11 -1.55 3.46
N ASN A 184 16.91 -2.50 3.97
CA ASN A 184 16.66 -3.91 3.70
C ASN A 184 15.40 -4.41 4.43
N ILE A 185 14.77 -5.48 3.93
CA ILE A 185 13.52 -6.00 4.49
C ILE A 185 13.70 -6.47 5.93
N GLY A 186 14.90 -6.97 6.25
CA GLY A 186 15.28 -7.35 7.59
C GLY A 186 15.16 -6.18 8.57
N ALA A 187 15.69 -5.00 8.23
CA ALA A 187 15.58 -3.80 9.05
C ALA A 187 14.12 -3.33 9.17
N ILE A 188 13.38 -3.31 8.05
CA ILE A 188 11.97 -2.91 8.02
C ILE A 188 11.15 -3.77 8.99
N LEU A 189 11.35 -5.08 8.98
CA LEU A 189 10.62 -6.03 9.82
C LEU A 189 11.18 -6.13 11.25
N ASN A 190 12.49 -6.01 11.47
CA ASN A 190 13.11 -6.15 12.81
C ASN A 190 12.80 -4.98 13.76
N HIS A 191 12.14 -3.93 13.29
CA HIS A 191 11.47 -2.97 14.17
C HIS A 191 10.28 -3.60 14.96
N ILE A 192 9.96 -4.87 14.69
CA ILE A 192 8.86 -5.63 15.28
C ILE A 192 9.42 -6.98 15.74
N ASP A 193 9.87 -7.11 16.99
CA ASP A 193 10.22 -8.37 17.68
C ASP A 193 10.69 -9.55 16.78
N ASP A 194 11.89 -9.44 16.19
CA ASP A 194 12.53 -10.45 15.29
C ASP A 194 11.63 -10.95 14.14
N LEU A 195 10.68 -10.11 13.68
CA LEU A 195 9.70 -10.46 12.64
C LEU A 195 10.35 -10.88 11.33
N ALA A 196 11.57 -10.43 11.01
CA ALA A 196 12.24 -10.87 9.80
C ALA A 196 12.41 -12.39 9.81
N THR A 197 12.99 -12.93 10.88
CA THR A 197 13.30 -14.36 10.98
C THR A 197 12.04 -15.21 11.13
N ARG A 198 11.17 -14.88 12.10
CA ARG A 198 9.92 -15.63 12.31
C ARG A 198 8.95 -15.48 11.14
N GLY A 199 8.97 -14.33 10.46
CA GLY A 199 8.12 -14.05 9.31
C GLY A 199 8.45 -14.93 8.10
N TYR A 200 9.73 -15.15 7.79
CA TYR A 200 10.12 -16.06 6.70
C TYR A 200 9.59 -17.48 6.93
N VAL A 201 9.72 -18.00 8.14
CA VAL A 201 9.24 -19.34 8.51
C VAL A 201 7.71 -19.39 8.45
N HIS A 202 7.04 -18.42 9.07
CA HIS A 202 5.58 -18.37 9.13
C HIS A 202 4.93 -18.28 7.74
N VAL A 203 5.49 -17.47 6.84
CA VAL A 203 4.98 -17.38 5.46
C VAL A 203 5.30 -18.63 4.66
N ALA A 204 6.44 -19.28 4.91
CA ALA A 204 6.75 -20.55 4.25
C ALA A 204 5.79 -21.67 4.65
N GLU A 205 5.42 -21.78 5.93
CA GLU A 205 4.37 -22.71 6.40
C GLU A 205 3.06 -22.48 5.66
N TYR A 206 2.61 -21.23 5.61
CA TYR A 206 1.42 -20.82 4.86
C TYR A 206 1.49 -21.23 3.38
N PHE A 207 2.64 -21.08 2.73
CA PHE A 207 2.86 -21.52 1.36
C PHE A 207 2.84 -23.04 1.20
N ILE A 208 3.39 -23.80 2.16
CA ILE A 208 3.32 -25.27 2.17
C ILE A 208 1.86 -25.72 2.27
N GLU A 209 1.11 -25.18 3.22
CA GLU A 209 -0.31 -25.48 3.43
C GLU A 209 -1.16 -25.14 2.21
N SER A 210 -0.78 -24.07 1.50
CA SER A 210 -1.45 -23.61 0.26
C SER A 210 -0.98 -24.36 -1.00
N GLY A 211 -0.02 -25.28 -0.88
CA GLY A 211 0.52 -26.06 -2.00
C GLY A 211 1.57 -25.34 -2.87
N TRP A 212 2.05 -24.16 -2.47
CA TRP A 212 3.07 -23.37 -3.18
C TRP A 212 4.49 -23.69 -2.70
N ARG A 213 4.86 -24.96 -2.80
CA ARG A 213 6.12 -25.48 -2.22
C ARG A 213 7.40 -24.84 -2.77
N ALA A 214 7.42 -24.46 -4.05
CA ALA A 214 8.57 -23.76 -4.63
C ALA A 214 8.82 -22.41 -3.94
N LYS A 215 7.76 -21.62 -3.74
CA LYS A 215 7.87 -20.34 -3.01
C LYS A 215 8.25 -20.55 -1.55
N ALA A 216 7.71 -21.58 -0.91
CA ALA A 216 8.08 -21.92 0.47
C ALA A 216 9.58 -22.22 0.57
N LYS A 217 10.13 -23.02 -0.36
CA LYS A 217 11.55 -23.38 -0.39
C LYS A 217 12.46 -22.15 -0.54
N ASP A 218 12.08 -21.18 -1.36
CA ASP A 218 12.85 -19.93 -1.52
C ASP A 218 12.91 -19.14 -0.21
N LEU A 219 11.78 -19.04 0.51
CA LEU A 219 11.73 -18.36 1.81
C LEU A 219 12.49 -19.13 2.91
N LEU A 220 12.37 -20.46 2.95
CA LEU A 220 13.10 -21.30 3.92
C LEU A 220 14.61 -21.25 3.70
N THR A 221 15.06 -21.11 2.45
CA THR A 221 16.49 -20.91 2.13
C THR A 221 17.00 -19.62 2.78
N LYS A 222 16.28 -18.50 2.60
CA LYS A 222 16.61 -17.23 3.27
C LYS A 222 16.55 -17.35 4.79
N ALA A 223 15.58 -18.09 5.32
CA ALA A 223 15.47 -18.32 6.77
C ALA A 223 16.66 -19.12 7.32
N LEU A 224 17.19 -20.09 6.57
CA LEU A 224 18.40 -20.84 6.93
C LEU A 224 19.68 -20.02 6.82
N GLU A 225 19.74 -19.03 5.93
CA GLU A 225 20.87 -18.08 5.92
C GLU A 225 20.94 -17.26 7.21
N LEU A 226 19.77 -16.90 7.76
CA LEU A 226 19.65 -16.19 9.04
C LEU A 226 19.85 -17.12 10.25
N LEU A 227 19.34 -18.35 10.19
CA LEU A 227 19.45 -19.37 11.26
C LEU A 227 19.94 -20.74 10.73
N PRO A 228 21.24 -20.91 10.40
CA PRO A 228 21.76 -22.13 9.77
C PRO A 228 21.59 -23.41 10.59
N GLY A 229 21.51 -23.26 11.91
CA GLY A 229 21.37 -24.38 12.86
C GLY A 229 19.93 -24.82 13.13
N ASN A 230 18.91 -24.17 12.55
CA ASN A 230 17.53 -24.42 12.93
C ASN A 230 16.98 -25.71 12.29
N ASP A 231 16.81 -26.75 13.10
CA ASP A 231 16.31 -28.06 12.63
C ASP A 231 14.86 -28.04 12.17
N TYR A 232 14.03 -27.15 12.72
CA TYR A 232 12.65 -27.00 12.29
C TYR A 232 12.57 -26.50 10.85
N ILE A 233 13.37 -25.49 10.49
CA ILE A 233 13.43 -24.96 9.12
C ILE A 233 13.92 -26.03 8.14
N LYS A 234 14.91 -26.85 8.54
CA LYS A 234 15.38 -27.98 7.72
C LYS A 234 14.29 -29.03 7.50
N GLN A 235 13.48 -29.33 8.52
CA GLN A 235 12.35 -30.24 8.41
C GLN A 235 11.28 -29.70 7.46
N LEU A 236 10.91 -28.43 7.58
CA LEU A 236 9.98 -27.78 6.64
C LEU A 236 10.52 -27.80 5.21
N MET A 237 11.83 -27.59 5.03
CA MET A 237 12.45 -27.61 3.70
C MET A 237 12.45 -29.01 3.08
N ALA A 238 12.54 -30.06 3.89
CA ALA A 238 12.39 -31.44 3.42
C ALA A 238 10.94 -31.81 3.04
N ALA A 239 9.95 -31.06 3.56
CA ALA A 239 8.53 -31.23 3.22
C ALA A 239 8.10 -30.48 1.94
N CYS A 240 8.94 -29.57 1.43
CA CYS A 240 8.73 -28.83 0.19
C CYS A 240 9.10 -29.66 -1.05
#